data_AF-A0A6N6SQU8-F1
#
_entry.id   AF-A0A6N6SQU8-F1
#
_cell.length_a   1.000
_cell.length_b   1.000
_cell.length_c   1.000
_cell.angle_alpha   90.00
_cell.angle_beta   90.00
_cell.angle_gamma   90.00
#
_symmetry.space_group_name_H-M   'P 1'
#
loop_
_entity.id
_entity.type
_entity.pdbx_description
1 polymer ?
#
loop_
_entity_poly.entity_id
_entity_poly.type
_entity_poly.pdbx_seq_one_letter_code
_entity_poly.pdbx_strand_id
1 'polypeptide(L)'
;MRDFRIFLYFVLMLIFAAGSASPQMSSLGEKVVALSKYIGDLQAPDPKETERELSSVDSIFIRALSLSNGDISEALAACIWACLPVRNTVMVTPFTGIKLVFPFISADDETFLGKNKKLPRYLFFDSPDSKSGDIDKLSHFFGAAYLEYNKIIPGSTNFIGWFVEVFEESFKVDSKISRRDLIANSLGIMFGDGLRKNENLLPSKFLKLYQPVK
;
A
#
# COMPACT_ATOMS: atom_id res chain seq x y z
N MET A 1 26.18 -32.81 -34.26
CA MET A 1 26.74 -31.44 -34.38
C MET A 1 25.76 -30.43 -34.98
N ARG A 2 24.99 -30.79 -36.02
CA ARG A 2 23.99 -29.90 -36.64
C ARG A 2 22.87 -29.49 -35.67
N ASP A 3 22.38 -30.42 -34.87
CA ASP A 3 21.22 -30.18 -33.99
C ASP A 3 21.58 -29.30 -32.78
N PHE A 4 22.83 -29.36 -32.30
CA PHE A 4 23.35 -28.46 -31.27
C PHE A 4 23.45 -27.01 -31.76
N ARG A 5 23.80 -26.81 -33.04
CA ARG A 5 23.84 -25.46 -33.63
C ARG A 5 22.44 -24.86 -33.76
N ILE A 6 21.47 -25.66 -34.18
CA ILE A 6 20.06 -25.22 -34.28
C ILE A 6 19.52 -24.85 -32.89
N PHE A 7 19.79 -25.67 -31.88
CA PHE A 7 19.42 -25.36 -30.49
C PHE A 7 20.08 -24.07 -29.98
N LEU A 8 21.37 -23.86 -30.27
CA LEU A 8 22.09 -22.65 -29.88
C LEU A 8 21.53 -21.40 -30.56
N TYR A 9 21.17 -21.47 -31.86
CA TYR A 9 20.52 -20.35 -32.54
C TYR A 9 19.13 -20.05 -31.97
N PHE A 10 18.38 -21.08 -31.58
CA PHE A 10 17.07 -20.91 -30.93
C PHE A 10 17.19 -20.24 -29.55
N VAL A 11 18.17 -20.67 -28.74
CA VAL A 11 18.47 -20.04 -27.43
C VAL A 11 18.94 -18.59 -27.60
N LEU A 12 19.84 -18.33 -28.56
CA LEU A 12 20.29 -16.95 -28.85
C LEU A 12 19.13 -16.08 -29.32
N MET A 13 18.24 -16.59 -30.18
CA MET A 13 17.05 -15.86 -30.63
C MET A 13 16.11 -15.50 -29.47
N LEU A 14 15.91 -16.41 -28.50
CA LEU A 14 15.12 -16.12 -27.29
C LEU A 14 15.76 -15.04 -26.41
N ILE A 15 17.09 -15.06 -26.27
CA ILE A 15 17.85 -14.05 -25.51
C ILE A 15 17.75 -12.67 -26.19
N PHE A 16 17.86 -12.61 -27.52
CA PHE A 16 17.73 -11.35 -28.27
C PHE A 16 16.29 -10.82 -28.31
N ALA A 17 15.28 -11.70 -28.36
CA ALA A 17 13.87 -11.31 -28.27
C ALA A 17 13.50 -10.75 -26.89
N ALA A 18 14.11 -11.27 -25.81
CA ALA A 18 13.90 -10.76 -24.46
C ALA A 18 14.49 -9.35 -24.23
N GLY A 19 15.50 -8.94 -25.02
CA GLY A 19 16.18 -7.65 -24.85
C GLY A 19 15.40 -6.42 -25.33
N SER A 20 14.23 -6.60 -25.97
CA SER A 20 13.43 -5.50 -26.54
C SER A 20 12.16 -5.17 -25.74
N ALA A 21 11.85 -5.91 -24.68
CA ALA A 21 10.72 -5.62 -23.83
C ALA A 21 11.13 -4.52 -22.83
N SER A 22 10.84 -3.26 -23.15
CA SER A 22 10.80 -2.20 -22.14
C SER A 22 9.88 -2.68 -21.01
N PRO A 23 10.30 -2.67 -19.73
CA PRO A 23 9.42 -3.04 -18.64
C PRO A 23 8.24 -2.06 -18.62
N GLN A 24 7.10 -2.50 -19.13
CA GLN A 24 5.89 -1.70 -19.16
C GLN A 24 5.33 -1.69 -17.74
N MET A 25 5.33 -0.51 -17.12
CA MET A 25 4.74 -0.33 -15.80
C MET A 25 3.24 -0.62 -15.89
N SER A 26 2.70 -1.34 -14.90
CA SER A 26 1.26 -1.61 -14.86
C SER A 26 0.47 -0.32 -14.64
N SER A 27 -0.81 -0.31 -15.04
CA SER A 27 -1.68 0.84 -14.78
C SER A 27 -1.77 1.18 -13.29
N LEU A 28 -1.79 0.16 -12.41
CA LEU A 28 -1.70 0.36 -10.97
C LEU A 28 -0.37 1.00 -10.55
N GLY A 29 0.75 0.56 -11.13
CA GLY A 29 2.07 1.16 -10.88
C GLY A 29 2.13 2.65 -11.24
N GLU A 30 1.59 3.03 -12.39
CA GLU A 30 1.48 4.44 -12.81
C GLU A 30 0.68 5.27 -11.80
N LYS A 31 -0.45 4.74 -11.32
CA LYS A 31 -1.28 5.40 -10.29
C LYS A 31 -0.54 5.52 -8.96
N VAL A 32 0.18 4.48 -8.54
CA VAL A 32 0.99 4.51 -7.32
C VAL A 32 2.10 5.56 -7.41
N VAL A 33 2.76 5.68 -8.56
CA VAL A 33 3.77 6.73 -8.80
C VAL A 33 3.13 8.12 -8.73
N ALA A 34 2.03 8.33 -9.44
CA ALA A 34 1.34 9.62 -9.46
C ALA A 34 0.82 10.03 -8.08
N LEU A 35 0.27 9.08 -7.32
CA LEU A 35 -0.22 9.30 -5.97
C LEU A 35 0.93 9.53 -4.98
N SER A 36 2.06 8.83 -5.14
CA SER A 36 3.26 9.04 -4.35
C SER A 36 3.83 10.44 -4.51
N LYS A 37 3.87 10.96 -5.75
CA LYS A 37 4.26 12.36 -6.02
C LYS A 37 3.32 13.34 -5.33
N TYR A 38 2.01 13.13 -5.48
CA TYR A 38 1.00 13.94 -4.81
C TYR A 38 1.18 13.98 -3.29
N ILE A 39 1.44 12.83 -2.65
CA ILE A 39 1.72 12.76 -1.22
C ILE A 39 2.99 13.55 -0.87
N GLY A 40 4.02 13.49 -1.70
CA GLY A 40 5.25 14.29 -1.53
C GLY A 40 5.04 15.81 -1.56
N ASP A 41 3.96 16.27 -2.19
CA ASP A 41 3.58 17.69 -2.28
C ASP A 41 2.69 18.16 -1.11
N LEU A 42 2.25 17.24 -0.24
CA LEU A 42 1.45 17.60 0.93
C LEU A 42 2.25 18.43 1.95
N GLN A 43 1.52 19.07 2.86
CA GLN A 43 2.13 19.71 4.01
C GLN A 43 2.83 18.67 4.90
N ALA A 44 3.86 19.11 5.63
CA ALA A 44 4.52 18.21 6.55
C ALA A 44 3.57 17.82 7.69
N PRO A 45 3.64 16.58 8.19
CA PRO A 45 2.79 16.14 9.27
C PRO A 45 3.13 16.88 10.57
N ASP A 46 2.10 17.21 11.34
CA ASP A 46 2.23 17.93 12.62
C ASP A 46 1.34 17.25 13.69
N PRO A 47 1.91 16.82 14.83
CA PRO A 47 1.16 16.16 15.91
C PRO A 47 0.08 17.06 16.52
N LYS A 48 0.17 18.38 16.35
CA LYS A 48 -0.83 19.34 16.88
C LYS A 48 -2.01 19.54 15.94
N GLU A 49 -1.95 19.00 14.72
CA GLU A 49 -2.95 19.22 13.68
C GLU A 49 -3.57 17.90 13.16
N THR A 50 -4.03 17.04 14.06
CA THR A 50 -4.71 15.77 13.71
C THR A 50 -5.85 15.97 12.70
N GLU A 51 -6.65 17.03 12.81
CA GLU A 51 -7.72 17.31 11.84
C GLU A 51 -7.19 17.58 10.42
N ARG A 52 -6.03 18.23 10.30
CA ARG A 52 -5.34 18.46 9.01
C ARG A 52 -4.76 17.15 8.46
N GLU A 53 -4.20 16.32 9.34
CA GLU A 53 -3.71 14.98 8.98
C GLU A 53 -4.85 14.14 8.41
N LEU A 54 -5.99 14.09 9.08
CA LEU A 54 -7.18 13.36 8.61
C LEU A 54 -7.72 13.92 7.29
N SER A 55 -7.72 15.24 7.13
CA SER A 55 -8.07 15.89 5.85
C SER A 55 -7.10 15.52 4.73
N SER A 56 -5.83 15.29 5.06
CA SER A 56 -4.81 14.82 4.11
C SER A 56 -5.05 13.35 3.71
N VAL A 57 -5.58 12.51 4.62
CA VAL A 57 -6.01 11.15 4.27
C VAL A 57 -7.17 11.18 3.27
N ASP A 58 -8.14 12.08 3.47
CA ASP A 58 -9.24 12.28 2.51
C ASP A 58 -8.73 12.72 1.14
N SER A 59 -7.80 13.67 1.12
CA SER A 59 -7.25 14.19 -0.14
C SER A 59 -6.48 13.12 -0.91
N ILE A 60 -5.74 12.24 -0.21
CA ILE A 60 -5.08 11.08 -0.79
C ILE A 60 -6.10 10.15 -1.46
N PHE A 61 -7.19 9.79 -0.76
CA PHE A 61 -8.21 8.90 -1.31
C PHE A 61 -8.95 9.52 -2.49
N ILE A 62 -9.33 10.80 -2.40
CA ILE A 62 -9.96 11.55 -3.51
C ILE A 62 -9.03 11.59 -4.72
N ARG A 63 -7.73 11.82 -4.50
CA ARG A 63 -6.75 11.81 -5.59
C ARG A 63 -6.64 10.42 -6.22
N ALA A 64 -6.63 9.36 -5.41
CA ALA A 64 -6.61 7.98 -5.90
C ALA A 64 -7.85 7.65 -6.73
N LEU A 65 -9.04 8.08 -6.30
CA LEU A 65 -10.29 7.95 -7.07
C LEU A 65 -10.21 8.68 -8.41
N SER A 66 -9.70 9.91 -8.40
CA SER A 66 -9.52 10.69 -9.63
C SER A 66 -8.55 10.00 -10.60
N LEU A 67 -7.43 9.46 -10.10
CA LEU A 67 -6.47 8.70 -10.91
C LEU A 67 -7.04 7.37 -11.43
N SER A 68 -8.06 6.83 -10.75
CA SER A 68 -8.72 5.57 -11.07
C SER A 68 -10.05 5.75 -11.80
N ASN A 69 -10.34 6.96 -12.31
CA ASN A 69 -11.59 7.28 -13.00
C ASN A 69 -12.85 6.90 -12.21
N GLY A 70 -12.81 7.02 -10.89
CA GLY A 70 -13.90 6.66 -9.98
C GLY A 70 -13.95 5.17 -9.59
N ASP A 71 -13.07 4.31 -10.11
CA ASP A 71 -12.99 2.92 -9.65
C ASP A 71 -12.44 2.87 -8.21
N ILE A 72 -13.34 2.56 -7.27
CA ILE A 72 -13.03 2.49 -5.84
C ILE A 72 -12.06 1.34 -5.53
N SER A 73 -12.18 0.20 -6.20
CA SER A 73 -11.32 -0.96 -5.94
C SER A 73 -9.88 -0.62 -6.32
N GLU A 74 -9.69 -0.03 -7.50
CA GLU A 74 -8.39 0.40 -7.98
C GLU A 74 -7.82 1.58 -7.17
N ALA A 75 -8.67 2.52 -6.75
CA ALA A 75 -8.26 3.62 -5.88
C ALA A 75 -7.76 3.11 -4.53
N LEU A 76 -8.47 2.17 -3.90
CA LEU A 76 -8.05 1.54 -2.66
C LEU A 76 -6.73 0.78 -2.85
N ALA A 77 -6.57 0.03 -3.95
CA ALA A 77 -5.32 -0.64 -4.28
C ALA A 77 -4.14 0.34 -4.43
N ALA A 78 -4.36 1.49 -5.11
CA ALA A 78 -3.35 2.53 -5.25
C ALA A 78 -2.99 3.15 -3.88
N CYS A 79 -3.98 3.39 -3.02
CA CYS A 79 -3.77 3.89 -1.67
C CYS A 79 -2.94 2.93 -0.81
N ILE A 80 -3.18 1.62 -0.88
CA ILE A 80 -2.38 0.61 -0.15
C ILE A 80 -0.89 0.80 -0.45
N TRP A 81 -0.52 0.76 -1.73
CA TRP A 81 0.87 0.77 -2.16
C TRP A 81 1.51 2.16 -1.99
N ALA A 82 0.79 3.24 -2.30
CA ALA A 82 1.30 4.59 -2.12
C ALA A 82 1.48 4.97 -0.63
N CYS A 83 0.66 4.43 0.27
CA CYS A 83 0.77 4.67 1.71
C CYS A 83 1.73 3.70 2.42
N LEU A 84 2.26 2.68 1.75
CA LEU A 84 3.20 1.75 2.35
C LEU A 84 4.56 2.44 2.59
N PRO A 85 5.09 2.50 3.83
CA PRO A 85 6.31 3.24 4.14
C PRO A 85 7.59 2.44 3.88
N VAL A 86 7.47 1.21 3.34
CA VAL A 86 8.57 0.32 2.98
C VAL A 86 8.47 -0.06 1.50
N ARG A 87 9.60 -0.35 0.85
CA ARG A 87 9.64 -0.76 -0.57
C ARG A 87 9.86 -2.23 -0.78
N ASN A 88 10.43 -2.90 0.22
CA ASN A 88 10.87 -4.26 0.09
C ASN A 88 10.41 -5.00 1.34
N THR A 89 10.11 -6.27 1.16
CA THR A 89 10.00 -7.23 2.27
C THR A 89 10.95 -8.37 2.06
N VAL A 90 11.23 -9.08 3.15
CA VAL A 90 12.06 -10.28 3.14
C VAL A 90 11.15 -11.42 3.55
N MET A 91 10.97 -12.39 2.66
CA MET A 91 10.26 -13.63 2.96
C MET A 91 11.27 -14.72 3.28
N VAL A 92 11.10 -15.39 4.41
CA VAL A 92 11.88 -16.58 4.76
C VAL A 92 11.13 -17.83 4.30
N THR A 93 11.69 -18.53 3.32
CA THR A 93 11.10 -19.79 2.83
C THR A 93 11.03 -20.84 3.95
N PRO A 94 9.89 -21.54 4.13
CA PRO A 94 9.63 -22.36 5.31
C PRO A 94 10.52 -23.61 5.41
N PHE A 95 10.99 -24.16 4.27
CA PHE A 95 11.74 -25.42 4.26
C PHE A 95 13.26 -25.24 4.18
N THR A 96 13.74 -24.17 3.56
CA THR A 96 15.19 -23.96 3.32
C THR A 96 15.74 -22.77 4.09
N GLY A 97 14.88 -21.94 4.71
CA GLY A 97 15.30 -20.73 5.43
C GLY A 97 15.91 -19.66 4.52
N ILE A 98 15.82 -19.81 3.19
CA ILE A 98 16.33 -18.84 2.23
C ILE A 98 15.52 -17.55 2.37
N LYS A 99 16.24 -16.44 2.51
CA LYS A 99 15.70 -15.08 2.53
C LYS A 99 15.53 -14.58 1.10
N LEU A 100 14.29 -14.42 0.67
CA LEU A 100 13.93 -13.84 -0.62
C LEU A 100 13.50 -12.39 -0.44
N VAL A 101 14.13 -11.47 -1.16
CA VAL A 101 13.77 -10.04 -1.12
C VAL A 101 12.74 -9.78 -2.21
N PHE A 102 11.54 -9.34 -1.81
CA PHE A 102 10.46 -9.01 -2.73
C PHE A 102 10.25 -7.49 -2.77
N PRO A 103 10.39 -6.86 -3.95
CA PRO A 103 10.06 -5.45 -4.11
C PRO A 103 8.54 -5.26 -4.19
N PHE A 104 8.06 -4.16 -3.63
CA PHE A 104 6.69 -3.69 -3.77
C PHE A 104 6.55 -2.72 -4.93
N ILE A 105 5.29 -2.50 -5.31
CA ILE A 105 4.94 -1.40 -6.21
C ILE A 105 5.26 -0.10 -5.47
N SER A 106 6.27 0.63 -5.95
CA SER A 106 6.69 1.90 -5.38
C SER A 106 7.17 2.85 -6.47
N ALA A 107 7.19 4.14 -6.15
CA ALA A 107 7.87 5.13 -6.97
C ALA A 107 9.40 5.00 -6.91
N ASP A 108 10.09 5.79 -7.73
CA ASP A 108 11.54 5.98 -7.66
C ASP A 108 12.00 6.46 -6.27
N ASP A 109 13.30 6.38 -6.01
CA ASP A 109 13.88 6.64 -4.70
C ASP A 109 13.56 8.04 -4.16
N GLU A 110 13.69 9.06 -5.01
CA GLU A 110 13.45 10.45 -4.61
C GLU A 110 11.97 10.64 -4.24
N THR A 111 11.07 10.21 -5.13
CA THR A 111 9.62 10.29 -4.90
C THR A 111 9.20 9.49 -3.66
N PHE A 112 9.74 8.29 -3.47
CA PHE A 112 9.42 7.44 -2.32
C PHE A 112 9.90 8.05 -0.99
N LEU A 113 11.11 8.60 -0.96
CA LEU A 113 11.61 9.27 0.25
C LEU A 113 10.86 10.58 0.51
N GLY A 114 10.52 11.32 -0.54
CA GLY A 114 9.70 12.51 -0.49
C GLY A 114 8.33 12.22 0.12
N LYS A 115 7.60 11.23 -0.41
CA LYS A 115 6.29 10.84 0.11
C LYS A 115 6.39 10.41 1.58
N ASN A 116 7.39 9.62 1.96
CA ASN A 116 7.49 9.12 3.33
C ASN A 116 7.77 10.21 4.36
N LYS A 117 8.32 11.37 3.96
CA LYS A 117 8.46 12.53 4.84
C LYS A 117 7.14 13.28 5.05
N LYS A 118 6.18 13.10 4.14
CA LYS A 118 4.92 13.84 4.07
C LYS A 118 3.67 13.00 4.33
N LEU A 119 3.81 11.67 4.36
CA LEU A 119 2.73 10.76 4.71
C LEU A 119 2.13 11.14 6.07
N PRO A 120 0.79 11.24 6.17
CA PRO A 120 0.10 11.45 7.43
C PRO A 120 0.45 10.35 8.43
N ARG A 121 0.74 10.74 9.66
CA ARG A 121 1.20 9.81 10.72
C ARG A 121 0.64 10.13 12.10
N TYR A 122 -0.17 11.17 12.24
CA TYR A 122 -0.87 11.46 13.49
C TYR A 122 -2.37 11.25 13.29
N LEU A 123 -2.77 9.98 13.14
CA LEU A 123 -4.12 9.56 12.75
C LEU A 123 -5.08 9.42 13.93
N PHE A 124 -4.54 9.21 15.13
CA PHE A 124 -5.27 8.92 16.35
C PHE A 124 -4.92 9.97 17.42
N PHE A 125 -5.81 10.18 18.38
CA PHE A 125 -5.57 11.15 19.46
C PHE A 125 -4.35 10.79 20.33
N ASP A 126 -4.01 9.50 20.36
CA ASP A 126 -2.86 8.94 21.09
C ASP A 126 -1.70 8.59 20.16
N SER A 127 -1.70 9.10 18.93
CA SER A 127 -0.58 8.91 18.00
C SER A 127 0.74 9.34 18.64
N PRO A 128 1.82 8.56 18.51
CA PRO A 128 3.08 8.88 19.16
C PRO A 128 3.68 10.13 18.52
N ASP A 129 4.13 11.06 19.35
CA ASP A 129 4.90 12.22 18.89
C ASP A 129 6.34 11.79 18.56
N SER A 130 6.48 10.99 17.51
CA SER A 130 7.76 10.49 17.01
C SER A 130 7.85 10.71 15.51
N LYS A 131 9.07 10.58 14.98
CA LYS A 131 9.29 10.68 13.53
C LYS A 131 8.52 9.61 12.75
N SER A 132 8.23 8.45 13.33
CA SER A 132 7.46 7.39 12.65
C SER A 132 5.96 7.55 12.86
N GLY A 133 5.51 8.07 14.01
CA GLY A 133 4.09 8.17 14.36
C GLY A 133 3.36 6.86 14.05
N ASP A 134 2.27 6.97 13.29
CA ASP A 134 1.42 5.90 12.78
C ASP A 134 1.49 5.76 11.25
N ILE A 135 2.66 6.05 10.66
CA ILE A 135 2.84 6.11 9.20
C ILE A 135 2.44 4.81 8.47
N ASP A 136 2.65 3.66 9.09
CA ASP A 136 2.32 2.35 8.55
C ASP A 136 0.82 2.03 8.64
N LYS A 137 0.10 2.62 9.61
CA LYS A 137 -1.32 2.36 9.86
C LYS A 137 -2.23 2.78 8.71
N LEU A 138 -1.81 3.72 7.87
CA LEU A 138 -2.54 4.06 6.64
C LEU A 138 -2.63 2.89 5.68
N SER A 139 -1.52 2.16 5.49
CA SER A 139 -1.50 0.99 4.60
C SER A 139 -2.39 -0.15 5.13
N HIS A 140 -2.45 -0.32 6.46
CA HIS A 140 -3.39 -1.21 7.15
C HIS A 140 -4.85 -0.80 6.91
N PHE A 141 -5.17 0.47 7.14
CA PHE A 141 -6.53 1.01 6.95
C PHE A 141 -7.03 0.80 5.52
N PHE A 142 -6.24 1.20 4.51
CA PHE A 142 -6.63 1.02 3.11
C PHE A 142 -6.61 -0.44 2.66
N GLY A 143 -5.71 -1.26 3.20
CA GLY A 143 -5.66 -2.70 2.94
C GLY A 143 -6.93 -3.40 3.41
N ALA A 144 -7.32 -3.13 4.66
CA ALA A 144 -8.55 -3.67 5.22
C ALA A 144 -9.80 -3.17 4.48
N ALA A 145 -9.82 -1.89 4.09
CA ALA A 145 -10.90 -1.33 3.27
C ALA A 145 -11.01 -2.00 1.89
N TYR A 146 -9.88 -2.25 1.22
CA TYR A 146 -9.84 -2.95 -0.07
C TYR A 146 -10.40 -4.37 0.03
N LEU A 147 -9.97 -5.12 1.04
CA LEU A 147 -10.44 -6.50 1.25
C LEU A 147 -11.94 -6.52 1.50
N GLU A 148 -12.43 -5.64 2.38
CA GLU A 148 -13.84 -5.56 2.72
C GLU A 148 -14.72 -5.08 1.56
N TYR A 149 -14.28 -4.04 0.84
CA TYR A 149 -15.00 -3.49 -0.31
C TYR A 149 -15.19 -4.54 -1.41
N ASN A 150 -14.14 -5.33 -1.69
CA ASN A 150 -14.19 -6.38 -2.70
C ASN A 150 -14.76 -7.72 -2.18
N LYS A 151 -15.21 -7.79 -0.92
CA LYS A 151 -15.67 -9.02 -0.24
C LYS A 151 -14.70 -10.19 -0.41
N ILE A 152 -13.42 -9.87 -0.29
CA ILE A 152 -12.34 -10.81 -0.42
C ILE A 152 -12.25 -11.64 0.87
N ILE A 153 -12.50 -12.95 0.76
CA ILE A 153 -12.35 -13.88 1.88
C ILE A 153 -10.87 -14.31 1.98
N PRO A 154 -10.23 -14.21 3.17
CA PRO A 154 -8.89 -14.73 3.39
C PRO A 154 -8.80 -16.21 2.97
N GLY A 155 -7.91 -16.52 2.02
CA GLY A 155 -7.73 -17.87 1.47
C GLY A 155 -8.34 -18.12 0.07
N SER A 156 -9.06 -17.15 -0.52
CA SER A 156 -9.68 -17.32 -1.84
C SER A 156 -8.84 -16.86 -3.04
N THR A 157 -7.70 -16.18 -2.84
CA THR A 157 -6.74 -15.88 -3.92
C THR A 157 -5.29 -15.89 -3.43
N ASN A 158 -4.35 -16.30 -4.29
CA ASN A 158 -2.92 -16.34 -4.00
C ASN A 158 -2.33 -14.95 -3.66
N PHE A 159 -2.91 -13.87 -4.18
CA PHE A 159 -2.46 -12.49 -3.94
C PHE A 159 -2.73 -12.04 -2.49
N ILE A 160 -3.83 -12.49 -1.89
CA ILE A 160 -4.21 -12.12 -0.51
C ILE A 160 -3.36 -12.87 0.51
N GLY A 161 -3.07 -14.15 0.23
CA GLY A 161 -2.14 -14.94 1.05
C GLY A 161 -0.79 -14.23 1.12
N TRP A 162 -0.26 -13.84 -0.05
CA TRP A 162 0.95 -13.03 -0.12
C TRP A 162 0.80 -11.67 0.58
N PHE A 163 -0.30 -10.94 0.37
CA PHE A 163 -0.53 -9.64 1.01
C PHE A 163 -0.55 -9.73 2.54
N VAL A 164 -1.28 -10.70 3.11
CA VAL A 164 -1.37 -10.94 4.55
C VAL A 164 -0.02 -11.42 5.09
N GLU A 165 0.64 -12.39 4.45
CA GLU A 165 1.98 -12.87 4.85
C GLU A 165 3.01 -11.75 4.85
N VAL A 166 2.99 -10.91 3.82
CA VAL A 166 3.87 -9.75 3.71
C VAL A 166 3.59 -8.71 4.79
N PHE A 167 2.31 -8.44 5.09
CA PHE A 167 1.92 -7.54 6.18
C PHE A 167 2.22 -8.14 7.56
N GLU A 168 2.23 -9.46 7.70
CA GLU A 168 2.66 -10.09 8.95
C GLU A 168 4.19 -10.09 9.10
N GLU A 169 4.94 -10.41 8.03
CA GLU A 169 6.40 -10.57 8.08
C GLU A 169 7.15 -9.24 8.09
N SER A 170 6.69 -8.24 7.33
CA SER A 170 7.31 -6.90 7.32
C SER A 170 7.21 -6.19 8.67
N PHE A 171 6.26 -6.61 9.52
CA PHE A 171 5.99 -6.02 10.83
C PHE A 171 6.31 -6.95 12.02
N LYS A 172 6.64 -8.23 11.78
CA LYS A 172 7.19 -9.18 12.78
C LYS A 172 8.50 -8.72 13.44
N VAL A 173 9.13 -7.65 12.95
CA VAL A 173 10.29 -7.00 13.59
C VAL A 173 9.91 -6.41 14.96
N ASP A 174 8.63 -6.10 15.20
CA ASP A 174 8.08 -5.88 16.54
C ASP A 174 7.03 -6.95 16.84
N SER A 175 7.45 -8.01 17.53
CA SER A 175 6.75 -9.29 17.79
C SER A 175 5.38 -9.27 18.49
N LYS A 176 4.61 -8.18 18.43
CA LYS A 176 3.23 -8.11 18.94
C LYS A 176 2.35 -7.35 17.96
N ILE A 177 1.28 -7.99 17.50
CA ILE A 177 0.14 -7.31 16.86
C ILE A 177 -0.17 -6.07 17.71
N SER A 178 0.06 -4.88 17.16
CA SER A 178 -0.21 -3.66 17.91
C SER A 178 -1.71 -3.49 18.00
N ARG A 179 -2.22 -3.11 19.18
CA ARG A 179 -3.62 -2.70 19.34
C ARG A 179 -4.03 -1.68 18.27
N ARG A 180 -3.08 -0.85 17.84
CA ARG A 180 -3.30 0.18 16.82
C ARG A 180 -3.45 -0.37 15.40
N ASP A 181 -2.80 -1.48 15.08
CA ASP A 181 -3.02 -2.18 13.80
C ASP A 181 -4.45 -2.70 13.72
N LEU A 182 -4.93 -3.29 14.82
CA LEU A 182 -6.30 -3.78 14.93
C LEU A 182 -7.32 -2.64 14.80
N ILE A 183 -7.03 -1.48 15.39
CA ILE A 183 -7.87 -0.29 15.25
C ILE A 183 -7.89 0.17 13.78
N ALA A 184 -6.72 0.38 13.16
CA ALA A 184 -6.63 0.79 11.76
C ALA A 184 -7.37 -0.17 10.81
N ASN A 185 -7.19 -1.48 11.01
CA ASN A 185 -7.89 -2.52 10.25
C ASN A 185 -9.41 -2.44 10.45
N SER A 186 -9.89 -2.33 11.68
CA SER A 186 -11.33 -2.24 11.99
C SER A 186 -11.98 -1.01 11.36
N LEU A 187 -11.32 0.15 11.46
CA LEU A 187 -11.77 1.38 10.82
C LEU A 187 -11.77 1.26 9.29
N GLY A 188 -10.77 0.58 8.73
CA GLY A 188 -10.69 0.27 7.30
C GLY A 188 -11.83 -0.62 6.82
N ILE A 189 -12.15 -1.69 7.56
CA ILE A 189 -13.31 -2.56 7.29
C ILE A 189 -14.60 -1.74 7.27
N MET A 190 -14.83 -0.91 8.29
CA MET A 190 -16.02 -0.06 8.33
C MET A 190 -16.09 0.91 7.13
N PHE A 191 -14.96 1.47 6.73
CA PHE A 191 -14.88 2.33 5.55
C PHE A 191 -15.18 1.57 4.25
N GLY A 192 -14.57 0.40 4.05
CA GLY A 192 -14.79 -0.44 2.87
C GLY A 192 -16.24 -0.92 2.74
N ASP A 193 -16.86 -1.36 3.84
CA ASP A 193 -18.30 -1.72 3.85
C ASP A 193 -19.19 -0.48 3.61
N GLY A 194 -18.80 0.67 4.16
CA GLY A 194 -19.47 1.94 3.94
C GLY A 194 -19.47 2.36 2.46
N LEU A 195 -18.32 2.29 1.79
CA LEU A 195 -18.17 2.70 0.39
C LEU A 195 -19.12 1.94 -0.55
N ARG A 196 -19.42 0.68 -0.26
CA ARG A 196 -20.41 -0.11 -1.03
C ARG A 196 -21.84 0.41 -0.91
N LYS A 197 -22.15 1.12 0.18
CA LYS A 197 -23.47 1.71 0.45
C LYS A 197 -23.52 3.17 -0.01
N ASN A 198 -22.41 3.88 0.07
CA ASN A 198 -22.27 5.27 -0.34
C ASN A 198 -20.82 5.55 -0.78
N GLU A 199 -20.63 5.72 -2.09
CA GLU A 199 -19.33 5.94 -2.74
C GLU A 199 -18.70 7.30 -2.38
N ASN A 200 -19.48 8.24 -1.85
CA ASN A 200 -19.00 9.58 -1.46
C ASN A 200 -18.47 9.65 -0.02
N LEU A 201 -18.27 8.50 0.62
CA LEU A 201 -17.69 8.45 1.96
C LEU A 201 -16.20 8.74 1.92
N LEU A 202 -15.72 9.39 2.99
CA LEU A 202 -14.34 9.81 3.14
C LEU A 202 -13.66 9.06 4.29
N PRO A 203 -12.38 8.67 4.16
CA PRO A 203 -11.62 7.96 5.18
C PRO A 203 -11.69 8.62 6.57
N SER A 204 -11.58 9.94 6.64
CA SER A 204 -11.53 10.69 7.90
C SER A 204 -12.78 10.49 8.75
N LYS A 205 -13.95 10.28 8.14
CA LYS A 205 -15.20 10.00 8.86
C LYS A 205 -15.08 8.76 9.75
N PHE A 206 -14.32 7.77 9.31
CA PHE A 206 -14.08 6.54 10.04
C PHE A 206 -12.91 6.68 11.01
N LEU A 207 -11.82 7.32 10.60
CA LEU A 207 -10.68 7.60 11.48
C LEU A 207 -11.09 8.45 12.71
N LYS A 208 -12.07 9.34 12.56
CA LYS A 208 -12.65 10.13 13.65
C LYS A 208 -13.38 9.33 14.72
N LEU A 209 -13.81 8.10 14.42
CA LEU A 209 -14.49 7.24 15.41
C LEU A 209 -13.57 6.84 16.57
N TYR A 210 -12.25 6.95 16.38
CA TYR A 210 -11.27 6.72 17.43
C TYR A 210 -10.76 8.01 18.09
N GLN A 211 -11.36 9.17 17.79
CA GLN A 211 -11.04 10.42 18.47
C GLN A 211 -11.88 10.56 19.74
N PRO A 212 -11.39 11.25 20.79
CA PRO A 212 -12.20 11.52 21.97
C PRO A 212 -13.42 12.35 21.58
N VAL A 213 -14.57 11.99 22.15
CA VAL A 213 -15.78 12.81 22.05
C VAL A 213 -15.52 14.12 22.78
N LYS A 214 -15.64 15.25 22.06
CA LYS A 214 -15.57 16.59 22.66
C LYS A 214 -16.84 16.90 23.45
#